data_AF-A0A3B9R3D5-F1
#
_entry.id   AF-A0A3B9R3D5-F1
#
_cell.length_a   1.000
_cell.length_b   1.000
_cell.length_c   1.000
_cell.angle_alpha   90.00
_cell.angle_beta   90.00
_cell.angle_gamma   90.00
#
_symmetry.space_group_name_H-M   'P 1'
#
loop_
_entity.id
_entity.type
_entity.pdbx_description
1 polymer ?
#
loop_
_entity_poly.entity_id
_entity_poly.type
_entity_poly.pdbx_seq_one_letter_code
_entity_poly.pdbx_strand_id
1 'polypeptide(L)'
;MDFKAQIQMGIPTELPPRKERSSTVSHAPNRKQILSKEEKKLAIRNALRYFPADWHAVLAPEFAEELQKYGRIYMYRFQPDYDMHARAISAYPARTSHAAAIML
;
A
#
# COMPACT_ATOMS: atom_id res chain seq x y z
N MET A 1 9.30 -1.10 -16.21
CA MET A 1 10.06 -0.18 -15.35
C MET A 1 11.05 -1.02 -14.55
N ASP A 2 12.29 -0.57 -14.35
CA ASP A 2 13.26 -1.32 -13.53
C ASP A 2 13.00 -1.15 -12.02
N PHE A 3 13.62 -2.00 -11.19
CA PHE A 3 13.44 -2.00 -9.73
C PHE A 3 13.79 -0.65 -9.09
N LYS A 4 14.84 0.02 -9.57
CA LYS A 4 15.31 1.29 -9.00
C LYS A 4 14.27 2.39 -9.25
N ALA A 5 13.80 2.50 -10.49
CA ALA A 5 12.76 3.45 -10.85
C ALA A 5 11.45 3.18 -10.10
N GLN A 6 11.08 1.90 -9.87
CA GLN A 6 9.90 1.54 -9.08
C GLN A 6 10.01 2.02 -7.63
N ILE A 7 11.16 1.86 -6.97
CA ILE A 7 11.38 2.33 -5.60
C ILE A 7 11.36 3.87 -5.52
N GLN A 8 12.02 4.55 -6.47
CA GLN A 8 12.14 6.02 -6.46
C GLN A 8 10.82 6.74 -6.74
N MET A 9 9.90 6.11 -7.47
CA MET A 9 8.62 6.71 -7.85
C MET A 9 7.72 7.01 -6.65
N GLY A 10 7.77 6.20 -5.59
CA GLY A 10 6.85 6.35 -4.45
C GLY A 10 5.40 6.09 -4.86
N ILE A 11 4.51 7.06 -4.67
CA ILE A 11 3.14 6.99 -5.18
C ILE A 11 3.17 7.29 -6.69
N PRO A 12 2.65 6.39 -7.56
CA PRO A 12 2.63 6.62 -9.00
C PRO A 12 1.90 7.92 -9.39
N THR A 13 2.18 8.44 -10.58
CA THR A 13 1.51 9.65 -11.09
C THR A 13 0.09 9.39 -11.57
N GLU A 14 -0.21 8.15 -11.94
CA GLU A 14 -1.51 7.70 -12.41
C GLU A 14 -2.06 6.63 -11.47
N LEU A 15 -3.38 6.53 -11.38
CA LEU A 15 -4.03 5.54 -10.52
C LEU A 15 -3.76 4.14 -11.10
N PRO A 16 -2.93 3.28 -10.46
CA PRO A 16 -2.64 1.95 -10.98
C PRO A 16 -3.93 1.11 -10.97
N PRO A 17 -4.05 0.03 -11.76
CA PRO A 17 -5.24 -0.81 -11.79
C PRO A 17 -5.56 -1.41 -10.42
N ARG A 18 -6.82 -1.81 -10.21
CA ARG A 18 -7.23 -2.48 -8.98
C ARG A 18 -6.45 -3.79 -8.83
N LYS A 19 -5.88 -4.03 -7.65
CA LYS A 19 -5.15 -5.26 -7.33
C LYS A 19 -5.92 -6.09 -6.32
N GLU A 20 -6.06 -7.37 -6.61
CA GLU A 20 -6.70 -8.32 -5.72
C GLU A 20 -5.71 -8.88 -4.68
N ARG A 21 -6.27 -9.30 -3.53
CA ARG A 21 -5.50 -9.95 -2.47
C ARG A 21 -5.08 -11.34 -2.96
N SER A 22 -3.77 -11.59 -3.05
CA SER A 22 -3.22 -12.86 -3.51
C SER A 22 -3.72 -14.05 -2.68
N SER A 23 -4.09 -15.17 -3.29
CA SER A 23 -4.44 -16.42 -2.58
C SER A 23 -3.25 -17.33 -2.30
N THR A 24 -2.07 -17.03 -2.86
CA THR A 24 -0.89 -17.90 -2.81
C THR A 24 -0.04 -17.74 -1.55
N VAL A 25 -0.32 -16.72 -0.73
CA VAL A 25 0.41 -16.42 0.49
C VAL A 25 -0.52 -16.45 1.70
N SER A 26 0.05 -16.83 2.85
CA SER A 26 -0.67 -16.74 4.12
C SER A 26 -0.97 -15.28 4.46
N HIS A 27 -2.05 -15.11 5.20
CA HIS A 27 -2.70 -13.83 5.43
C HIS A 27 -2.92 -13.57 6.90
N ALA A 28 -2.71 -12.32 7.31
CA ALA A 28 -3.05 -11.93 8.67
C ALA A 28 -4.55 -12.20 8.95
N PRO A 29 -4.90 -12.70 10.14
CA PRO A 29 -6.28 -12.95 10.51
C PRO A 29 -7.06 -11.64 10.56
N ASN A 30 -8.35 -11.71 10.20
CA ASN A 30 -9.24 -10.56 10.24
C ASN A 30 -9.37 -10.05 11.68
N ARG A 31 -9.20 -8.74 11.89
CA ARG A 31 -9.39 -8.13 13.22
C ARG A 31 -10.87 -7.90 13.51
N LYS A 32 -11.23 -7.93 14.80
CA LYS A 32 -12.57 -7.58 15.29
C LYS A 32 -12.94 -6.17 14.82
N GLN A 33 -14.15 -6.00 14.30
CA GLN A 33 -14.69 -4.69 13.91
C GLN A 33 -15.17 -3.91 15.14
N ILE A 34 -14.22 -3.29 15.85
CA ILE A 34 -14.50 -2.51 17.06
C ILE A 34 -14.76 -1.02 16.80
N LEU A 35 -14.49 -0.56 15.57
CA LEU A 35 -14.64 0.85 15.22
C LEU A 35 -16.11 1.22 15.02
N SER A 36 -16.52 2.33 15.64
CA SER A 36 -17.77 3.02 15.36
C SER A 36 -17.84 3.56 13.94
N LYS A 37 -19.02 4.02 13.52
CA LYS A 37 -19.23 4.61 12.18
C LYS A 37 -18.33 5.83 11.95
N GLU A 38 -18.17 6.69 12.95
CA GLU A 38 -17.33 7.89 12.84
C GLU A 38 -15.84 7.53 12.82
N GLU A 39 -15.40 6.54 13.60
CA GLU A 39 -14.02 6.05 13.56
C GLU A 39 -13.70 5.37 12.22
N LYS A 40 -14.65 4.64 11.61
CA LYS A 40 -14.48 4.08 10.27
C LYS A 40 -14.31 5.18 9.22
N LYS A 41 -15.13 6.23 9.26
CA LYS A 41 -14.98 7.41 8.38
C LYS A 41 -13.63 8.09 8.59
N LEU A 42 -13.20 8.26 9.84
CA LEU A 42 -11.91 8.84 10.16
C LEU A 42 -10.76 7.97 9.65
N ALA A 43 -10.85 6.65 9.78
CA ALA A 43 -9.85 5.72 9.24
C ALA A 43 -9.72 5.83 7.72
N ILE A 44 -10.84 5.93 6.99
CA ILE A 44 -10.84 6.13 5.53
C ILE A 44 -10.25 7.50 5.17
N ARG A 45 -10.63 8.58 5.87
CA ARG A 45 -10.04 9.91 5.66
C ARG A 45 -8.53 9.91 5.91
N ASN A 46 -8.10 9.23 6.97
CA ASN A 46 -6.68 9.05 7.29
C ASN A 46 -5.96 8.31 6.15
N ALA A 47 -6.65 7.29 5.62
CA ALA A 47 -6.42 6.57 4.38
C ALA A 47 -5.99 7.46 3.20
N LEU A 48 -6.90 8.37 2.89
CA LEU A 48 -6.90 9.19 1.68
C LEU A 48 -5.86 10.33 1.71
N ARG A 49 -5.31 10.69 2.88
CA ARG A 49 -4.29 11.76 2.99
C ARG A 49 -3.01 11.49 2.20
N TYR A 50 -2.74 10.24 1.86
CA TYR A 50 -1.56 9.85 1.09
C TYR A 50 -1.75 9.99 -0.44
N PHE A 51 -2.96 10.31 -0.91
CA PHE A 51 -3.31 10.26 -2.33
C PHE A 51 -3.92 11.57 -2.84
N PRO A 52 -3.76 11.89 -4.14
CA PRO A 52 -4.43 13.03 -4.78
C PRO A 52 -5.95 12.99 -4.60
N ALA A 53 -6.58 14.17 -4.45
CA ALA A 53 -8.02 14.31 -4.25
C ALA A 53 -8.85 13.65 -5.37
N ASP A 54 -8.36 13.73 -6.60
CA ASP A 54 -9.01 13.15 -7.79
C ASP A 54 -9.19 11.63 -7.68
N TRP A 55 -8.38 10.95 -6.87
CA TRP A 55 -8.47 9.50 -6.68
C TRP A 55 -9.42 9.12 -5.54
N HIS A 56 -9.86 10.08 -4.72
CA HIS A 56 -10.62 9.78 -3.50
C HIS A 56 -11.97 9.12 -3.80
N ALA A 57 -12.61 9.48 -4.92
CA ALA A 57 -13.87 8.86 -5.34
C ALA A 57 -13.73 7.35 -5.61
N VAL A 58 -12.56 6.92 -6.09
CA VAL A 58 -12.26 5.50 -6.36
C VAL A 58 -11.71 4.81 -5.11
N LEU A 59 -10.78 5.45 -4.41
CA LEU A 59 -10.09 4.83 -3.27
C LEU A 59 -10.94 4.74 -2.01
N ALA A 60 -11.86 5.69 -1.78
CA ALA A 60 -12.72 5.68 -0.58
C ALA A 60 -13.57 4.40 -0.45
N PRO A 61 -14.33 3.96 -1.49
CA PRO A 61 -15.08 2.71 -1.39
C PRO A 61 -14.18 1.48 -1.28
N GLU A 62 -13.00 1.48 -1.92
CA GLU A 62 -12.04 0.36 -1.80
C GLU A 62 -11.47 0.24 -0.40
N PHE A 63 -11.08 1.35 0.22
CA PHE A 63 -10.58 1.36 1.60
C PHE A 63 -11.69 1.00 2.59
N ALA A 64 -12.94 1.40 2.33
CA ALA A 64 -14.08 0.97 3.14
C ALA A 64 -14.28 -0.55 3.06
N GLU A 65 -14.16 -1.13 1.85
CA GLU A 65 -14.25 -2.57 1.61
C GLU A 65 -13.12 -3.34 2.31
N GLU A 66 -11.88 -2.88 2.21
CA GLU A 66 -10.73 -3.48 2.92
C GLU A 66 -10.94 -3.43 4.43
N LEU A 67 -11.35 -2.28 4.97
CA LEU A 67 -11.61 -2.11 6.39
C LEU A 67 -12.73 -3.04 6.88
N GLN A 68 -13.76 -3.26 6.06
CA GLN A 68 -14.86 -4.18 6.38
C GLN A 68 -14.44 -5.65 6.29
N LYS A 69 -13.75 -6.05 5.22
CA LYS A 69 -13.38 -7.45 4.97
C LYS A 69 -12.24 -7.90 5.88
N TYR A 70 -11.27 -7.03 6.14
CA TYR A 70 -10.01 -7.40 6.77
C TYR A 70 -9.76 -6.70 8.12
N GLY A 71 -10.56 -5.69 8.46
CA GLY A 71 -10.37 -4.89 9.67
C GLY A 71 -9.20 -3.90 9.57
N ARG A 72 -8.62 -3.75 8.38
CA ARG A 72 -7.46 -2.91 8.06
C ARG A 72 -7.55 -2.41 6.62
N ILE A 73 -7.00 -1.23 6.40
CA ILE A 73 -6.79 -0.65 5.06
C ILE A 73 -5.33 -0.96 4.71
N TYR A 74 -5.11 -1.92 3.82
CA TYR A 74 -3.80 -2.34 3.33
C TYR A 74 -3.36 -1.58 2.08
N MET A 75 -4.32 -0.99 1.36
CA MET A 75 -4.09 -0.31 0.09
C MET A 75 -3.50 -1.27 -0.96
N TYR A 76 -4.11 -2.46 -1.13
CA TYR A 76 -3.55 -3.54 -1.98
C TYR A 76 -3.22 -3.09 -3.41
N ARG A 77 -3.99 -2.13 -3.93
CA ARG A 77 -3.76 -1.46 -5.22
C ARG A 77 -2.32 -0.97 -5.42
N PHE A 78 -1.64 -0.55 -4.35
CA PHE A 78 -0.29 0.01 -4.40
C PHE A 78 0.81 -0.98 -4.00
N GLN A 79 0.46 -2.25 -3.76
CA GLN A 79 1.45 -3.28 -3.50
C GLN A 79 2.32 -3.48 -4.76
N PRO A 80 3.67 -3.43 -4.66
CA PRO A 80 4.53 -3.67 -5.80
C PRO A 80 4.34 -5.05 -6.44
N ASP A 81 4.65 -5.16 -7.73
CA ASP A 81 4.58 -6.42 -8.49
C ASP A 81 5.92 -7.16 -8.59
N TYR A 82 7.02 -6.54 -8.15
CA TYR A 82 8.31 -7.22 -8.10
C TYR A 82 8.37 -8.21 -6.94
N ASP A 83 9.20 -9.24 -7.07
CA ASP A 83 9.45 -10.19 -5.99
C ASP A 83 10.03 -9.48 -4.77
N MET A 84 9.31 -9.59 -3.65
CA MET A 84 9.67 -8.99 -2.37
C MET A 84 10.70 -9.87 -1.65
N HIS A 85 11.98 -9.55 -1.80
CA HIS A 85 13.11 -10.20 -1.12
C HIS A 85 14.29 -9.23 -1.04
N ALA A 86 15.22 -9.51 -0.14
CA ALA A 86 16.45 -8.74 0.00
C ALA A 86 17.37 -8.90 -1.22
N ARG A 87 17.86 -7.78 -1.75
CA ARG A 87 18.77 -7.72 -2.92
C ARG A 87 20.16 -7.26 -2.49
N ALA A 88 21.15 -7.32 -3.39
CA ALA A 88 22.45 -6.73 -3.11
C ALA A 88 22.32 -5.23 -2.79
N ILE A 89 23.10 -4.71 -1.84
CA ILE A 89 22.98 -3.30 -1.38
C ILE A 89 23.10 -2.27 -2.54
N SER A 90 23.87 -2.59 -3.58
CA SER A 90 24.06 -1.76 -4.78
C SER A 90 22.84 -1.73 -5.72
N ALA A 91 21.86 -2.61 -5.50
CA ALA A 91 20.61 -2.64 -6.25
C ALA A 91 19.63 -1.55 -5.79
N TYR A 92 19.78 -1.00 -4.59
CA TYR A 92 18.85 -0.02 -4.04
C TYR A 92 19.24 1.42 -4.43
N PRO A 93 18.28 2.26 -4.87
CA PRO A 93 18.55 3.61 -5.35
C PRO A 93 18.65 4.63 -4.20
N ALA A 94 19.65 4.46 -3.33
CA ALA A 94 19.89 5.33 -2.17
C ALA A 94 21.04 6.31 -2.41
N ARG A 95 21.02 7.45 -1.71
CA ARG A 95 22.17 8.39 -1.66
C ARG A 95 23.26 7.96 -0.68
N THR A 96 22.91 7.16 0.33
CA THR A 96 23.84 6.67 1.36
C THR A 96 23.72 5.16 1.51
N SER A 97 24.81 4.50 1.86
CA SER A 97 24.83 3.05 2.15
C SER A 97 23.91 2.69 3.32
N HIS A 98 23.82 3.56 4.33
CA HIS A 98 22.93 3.37 5.47
C HIS A 98 21.45 3.31 5.05
N ALA A 99 21.01 4.21 4.16
CA ALA A 99 19.64 4.18 3.65
C ALA A 99 19.39 2.94 2.75
N ALA A 100 20.37 2.53 1.94
CA ALA A 100 20.29 1.29 1.18
C ALA A 100 20.14 0.06 2.09
N ALA A 101 20.87 0.02 3.20
CA ALA A 101 20.80 -1.08 4.17
C ALA A 101 19.46 -1.15 4.92
N ILE A 102 18.75 -0.02 5.11
CA ILE A 102 17.39 0.00 5.68
C ILE A 102 16.35 -0.55 4.69
N MET A 103 16.57 -0.34 3.38
CA MET A 103 15.67 -0.85 2.33
C MET A 103 15.88 -2.34 2.01
N LEU A 104 17.02 -2.91 2.43
CA LEU A 104 17.43 -4.30 2.20
C LEU A 104 16.34 -5.30 2.60
#